data_AF-A0A4R5EYX5-F1
#
_entry.id   AF-A0A4R5EYX5-F1
#
_cell.length_a   1.000
_cell.length_b   1.000
_cell.length_c   1.000
_cell.angle_alpha   90.00
_cell.angle_beta   90.00
_cell.angle_gamma   90.00
#
_symmetry.space_group_name_H-M   'P 1'
#
loop_
_entity.id
_entity.type
_entity.pdbx_description
1 polymer ?
#
loop_
_entity_poly.entity_id
_entity_poly.type
_entity_poly.pdbx_seq_one_letter_code
_entity_poly.pdbx_strand_id
1 'polypeptide(L)'
;MIILRTTLSALALAGLVACAGPSVDLAALGEPEVTRLMQPAPPGAPPGTCWGKHVSPAVIETVTEHVMLQPAEVHVDGTVTRPAIYKTETVQKIVRERNETWFETPCERALTPDFLASLQRALAVRGLYRGRVSGQMDAATRAAVRRYQKPQGLDSGILSLAAARKLGLVAVDLGTG
;
A
#
# COMPACT_ATOMS: atom_id res chain seq x y z
N MET A 1 -56.00 59.54 -14.04
CA MET A 1 -55.39 59.63 -12.70
C MET A 1 -53.94 60.04 -12.87
N ILE A 2 -53.63 61.26 -12.42
CA ILE A 2 -52.32 61.92 -12.40
C ILE A 2 -51.47 61.28 -11.27
N ILE A 3 -50.19 61.67 -11.17
CA ILE A 3 -49.23 61.56 -10.03
C ILE A 3 -48.16 60.47 -10.33
N LEU A 4 -46.84 60.68 -10.31
CA LEU A 4 -45.89 61.36 -9.39
C LEU A 4 -44.54 61.54 -10.18
N ARG A 5 -43.84 62.70 -10.25
CA ARG A 5 -42.81 63.22 -9.30
C ARG A 5 -41.76 62.14 -8.91
N THR A 6 -40.43 62.29 -8.89
CA THR A 6 -39.51 63.44 -8.74
C THR A 6 -38.04 62.93 -8.68
N THR A 7 -37.11 63.69 -9.26
CA THR A 7 -35.74 64.08 -8.77
C THR A 7 -34.67 63.07 -8.30
N LEU A 8 -33.46 63.27 -8.87
CA LEU A 8 -32.11 63.42 -8.26
C LEU A 8 -31.58 62.38 -7.23
N SER A 9 -30.41 61.79 -7.50
CA SER A 9 -29.12 62.26 -6.94
C SER A 9 -27.99 61.21 -7.00
N ALA A 10 -26.83 61.72 -7.39
CA ALA A 10 -25.44 61.31 -7.17
C ALA A 10 -25.12 60.06 -6.32
N LEU A 11 -24.18 59.23 -6.82
CA LEU A 11 -23.21 58.56 -5.96
C LEU A 11 -21.85 58.46 -6.68
N ALA A 12 -20.90 59.28 -6.25
CA ALA A 12 -19.49 59.17 -6.56
C ALA A 12 -18.90 57.99 -5.78
N LEU A 13 -18.13 57.10 -6.45
CA LEU A 13 -17.37 56.07 -5.76
C LEU A 13 -15.88 56.21 -6.09
N ALA A 14 -15.12 56.46 -5.02
CA ALA A 14 -13.70 56.68 -4.96
C ALA A 14 -12.88 55.42 -5.30
N GLY A 15 -11.68 55.65 -5.84
CA GLY A 15 -10.73 54.64 -6.26
C GLY A 15 -10.10 53.87 -5.10
N LEU A 16 -9.89 52.57 -5.32
CA LEU A 16 -9.05 51.70 -4.52
C LEU A 16 -7.78 51.38 -5.31
N VAL A 17 -6.67 51.96 -4.87
CA VAL A 17 -5.31 51.59 -5.30
C VAL A 17 -4.97 50.23 -4.67
N ALA A 18 -4.71 49.23 -5.50
CA ALA A 18 -4.23 47.92 -5.06
C ALA A 18 -2.70 47.91 -5.04
N CYS A 19 -2.10 47.66 -3.88
CA CYS A 19 -0.67 47.40 -3.74
C CYS A 19 -0.39 45.96 -4.20
N ALA A 20 0.29 45.81 -5.34
CA ALA A 20 0.85 44.54 -5.78
C ALA A 20 2.20 44.30 -5.05
N GLY A 21 2.19 43.46 -4.01
CA GLY A 21 3.42 42.88 -3.46
C GLY A 21 3.89 41.70 -4.32
N PRO A 22 5.20 41.36 -4.34
CA PRO A 22 5.69 40.20 -5.06
C PRO A 22 5.08 38.93 -4.46
N SER A 23 4.28 38.23 -5.27
CA SER A 23 3.76 36.91 -4.95
C SER A 23 4.94 35.92 -4.91
N VAL A 24 5.28 35.45 -3.71
CA VAL A 24 6.15 34.30 -3.54
C VAL A 24 5.46 33.10 -4.18
N ASP A 25 6.08 32.52 -5.21
CA ASP A 25 5.53 31.38 -5.93
C ASP A 25 5.67 30.10 -5.08
N LEU A 26 4.67 29.85 -4.24
CA LEU A 26 4.53 28.65 -3.43
C LEU A 26 4.45 27.37 -4.29
N ALA A 27 4.22 27.46 -5.60
CA ALA A 27 4.27 26.31 -6.51
C ALA A 27 5.70 25.78 -6.71
N ALA A 28 6.73 26.59 -6.42
CA ALA A 28 8.13 26.17 -6.47
C ALA A 28 8.53 25.26 -5.28
N LEU A 29 7.73 25.24 -4.20
CA LEU A 29 7.86 24.26 -3.12
C LEU A 29 7.09 22.98 -3.48
N GLY A 30 7.40 22.41 -4.63
CA GLY A 30 6.78 21.18 -5.12
C GLY A 30 6.82 20.10 -4.04
N GLU A 31 5.65 19.70 -3.56
CA GLU A 31 5.53 18.60 -2.61
C GLU A 31 6.10 17.33 -3.29
N PRO A 32 6.91 16.53 -2.58
CA PRO A 32 7.38 15.26 -3.11
C PRO A 32 6.16 14.42 -3.47
N GLU A 33 6.12 14.06 -4.74
CA GLU A 33 4.97 13.50 -5.44
C GLU A 33 4.36 12.28 -4.72
N VAL A 34 3.24 12.51 -4.03
CA VAL A 34 2.36 11.50 -3.41
C VAL A 34 1.67 10.60 -4.47
N THR A 35 2.00 10.74 -5.76
CA THR A 35 1.38 9.99 -6.86
C THR A 35 1.77 8.50 -6.87
N ARG A 36 2.90 8.08 -6.27
CA ARG A 36 3.35 6.68 -6.30
C ARG A 36 2.41 5.71 -5.56
N LEU A 37 1.54 6.22 -4.69
CA LEU A 37 0.56 5.40 -3.97
C LEU A 37 -0.51 4.82 -4.91
N MET A 38 -0.83 5.48 -6.03
CA MET A 38 -2.00 5.18 -6.88
C MET A 38 -1.70 4.53 -8.24
N GLN A 39 -0.47 4.06 -8.49
CA GLN A 39 -0.18 3.38 -9.76
C GLN A 39 -1.08 2.15 -9.95
N PRO A 40 -1.74 1.99 -11.13
CA PRO A 40 -2.61 0.84 -11.40
C PRO A 40 -1.83 -0.42 -11.80
N ALA A 41 -0.56 -0.27 -12.20
CA ALA A 41 0.30 -1.35 -12.67
C ALA A 41 1.79 -1.02 -12.43
N PRO A 42 2.68 -2.02 -12.38
CA PRO A 42 4.12 -1.76 -12.30
C PRO A 42 4.66 -1.12 -13.59
N PRO A 43 5.79 -0.40 -13.52
CA PRO A 43 6.46 0.13 -14.70
C PRO A 43 6.76 -0.99 -15.72
N GLY A 44 6.41 -0.77 -16.99
CA GLY A 44 6.65 -1.74 -18.07
C GLY A 44 5.63 -2.88 -18.18
N ALA A 45 4.49 -2.81 -17.47
CA ALA A 45 3.41 -3.80 -17.59
C ALA A 45 2.90 -3.95 -19.04
N PRO A 46 2.75 -5.17 -19.57
CA PRO A 46 2.22 -5.40 -20.92
C PRO A 46 0.79 -4.85 -21.07
N PRO A 47 0.43 -4.34 -22.26
CA PRO A 47 -0.92 -3.81 -22.49
C PRO A 47 -1.99 -4.91 -22.30
N GLY A 48 -3.14 -4.53 -21.76
CA GLY A 48 -4.25 -5.45 -21.52
C GLY A 48 -4.11 -6.36 -20.29
N THR A 49 -3.02 -6.23 -19.52
CA THR A 49 -2.84 -6.92 -18.23
C THR A 49 -3.38 -6.08 -17.07
N CYS A 50 -3.85 -6.76 -16.02
CA CYS A 50 -4.37 -6.12 -14.81
C CYS A 50 -3.54 -6.54 -13.61
N TRP A 51 -3.26 -5.60 -12.70
CA TRP A 51 -2.29 -5.79 -11.63
C TRP A 51 -2.88 -5.45 -10.26
N GLY A 52 -2.50 -6.25 -9.27
CA GLY A 52 -2.68 -5.96 -7.86
C GLY A 52 -1.34 -5.58 -7.23
N LYS A 53 -1.41 -4.72 -6.21
CA LYS A 53 -0.28 -4.38 -5.35
C LYS A 53 -0.57 -4.85 -3.92
N HIS A 54 0.37 -5.57 -3.33
CA HIS A 54 0.35 -5.91 -1.91
C HIS A 54 1.52 -5.21 -1.22
N VAL A 55 1.23 -4.48 -0.14
CA VAL A 55 2.24 -3.73 0.63
C VAL A 55 2.43 -4.41 1.97
N SER A 56 3.63 -4.94 2.20
CA SER A 56 4.03 -5.42 3.52
C SER A 56 4.66 -4.26 4.30
N PRO A 57 4.13 -3.89 5.47
CA PRO A 57 4.66 -2.77 6.24
C PRO A 57 6.02 -3.09 6.85
N ALA A 58 6.81 -2.05 7.07
CA ALA A 58 8.03 -2.16 7.85
C ALA A 58 7.71 -2.55 9.31
N VAL A 59 8.59 -3.33 9.92
CA VAL A 59 8.53 -3.66 11.36
C VAL A 59 9.72 -2.99 12.01
N ILE A 60 9.41 -2.08 12.92
CA ILE A 60 10.38 -1.35 13.73
C ILE A 60 10.32 -1.96 15.13
N GLU A 61 11.45 -2.40 15.63
CA GLU A 61 11.57 -2.94 16.98
C GLU A 61 12.58 -2.12 17.78
N THR A 62 12.29 -2.01 19.08
CA THR A 62 13.23 -1.44 20.04
C THR A 62 14.18 -2.53 20.48
N VAL A 63 15.43 -2.46 20.01
CA VAL A 63 16.46 -3.47 20.29
C VAL A 63 17.39 -2.93 21.36
N THR A 64 17.59 -3.71 22.42
CA THR A 64 18.60 -3.44 23.44
C THR A 64 19.88 -4.18 23.07
N GLU A 65 20.95 -3.42 22.80
CA GLU A 65 22.26 -3.94 22.44
C GLU A 65 23.26 -3.69 23.59
N HIS A 66 24.08 -4.68 23.94
CA HIS A 66 25.18 -4.52 24.88
C HIS A 66 26.47 -4.28 24.10
N VAL A 67 26.81 -3.01 23.91
CA VAL A 67 28.00 -2.59 23.16
C VAL A 67 29.21 -2.67 24.07
N MET A 68 30.21 -3.47 23.71
CA MET A 68 31.48 -3.51 24.43
C MET A 68 32.26 -2.23 24.14
N LEU A 69 32.46 -1.41 25.17
CA LEU A 69 33.26 -0.19 25.06
C LEU A 69 34.75 -0.49 25.19
N GLN A 70 35.09 -1.47 26.02
CA GLN A 70 36.48 -1.87 26.25
C GLN A 70 36.57 -3.38 26.50
N PRO A 71 37.50 -4.09 25.84
CA PRO A 71 37.72 -5.51 26.09
C PRO A 71 38.38 -5.74 27.45
N ALA A 72 38.30 -6.99 27.93
CA ALA A 72 39.00 -7.40 29.13
C ALA A 72 40.52 -7.44 28.90
N GLU A 73 41.29 -7.06 29.92
CA GLU A 73 42.74 -7.26 29.94
C GLU A 73 43.05 -8.61 30.60
N VAL A 74 43.91 -9.37 29.95
CA VAL A 74 44.24 -10.75 30.35
C VAL A 74 45.76 -10.90 30.33
N HIS A 75 46.30 -11.50 31.39
CA HIS A 75 47.72 -11.79 31.51
C HIS A 75 48.11 -13.01 30.66
N VAL A 76 49.41 -13.23 30.46
CA VAL A 76 49.94 -14.33 29.63
C VAL A 76 49.60 -15.73 30.16
N ASP A 77 49.29 -15.85 31.45
CA ASP A 77 48.86 -17.08 32.10
C ASP A 77 47.34 -17.33 32.00
N GLY A 78 46.60 -16.44 31.34
CA GLY A 78 45.15 -16.50 31.18
C GLY A 78 44.34 -15.82 32.30
N THR A 79 44.99 -15.24 33.29
CA THR A 79 44.30 -14.53 34.39
C THR A 79 43.75 -13.18 33.92
N VAL A 80 42.47 -12.91 34.16
CA VAL A 80 41.84 -11.62 33.82
C VAL A 80 42.26 -10.56 34.84
N THR A 81 42.99 -9.55 34.42
CA THR A 81 43.44 -8.44 35.27
C THR A 81 42.42 -7.30 35.31
N ARG A 82 41.63 -7.13 34.25
CA ARG A 82 40.58 -6.12 34.18
C ARG A 82 39.40 -6.62 33.36
N PRO A 83 38.16 -6.60 33.88
CA PRO A 83 37.00 -7.07 33.13
C PRO A 83 36.66 -6.12 31.98
N ALA A 84 35.93 -6.63 30.98
CA ALA A 84 35.40 -5.83 29.88
C ALA A 84 34.34 -4.83 30.39
N ILE A 85 34.27 -3.65 29.76
CA ILE A 85 33.28 -2.61 30.05
C ILE A 85 32.26 -2.60 28.92
N TYR A 86 30.98 -2.68 29.28
CA TYR A 86 29.85 -2.66 28.34
C TYR A 86 28.95 -1.46 28.60
N LYS A 87 28.27 -1.02 27.54
CA LYS A 87 27.19 -0.05 27.59
C LYS A 87 25.93 -0.68 27.03
N THR A 88 24.84 -0.53 27.76
CA THR A 88 23.52 -0.91 27.25
C THR A 88 22.96 0.25 26.45
N GLU A 89 22.66 0.02 25.18
CA GLU A 89 22.03 0.99 24.30
C GLU A 89 20.68 0.46 23.82
N THR A 90 19.67 1.32 23.80
CA THR A 90 18.34 1.00 23.31
C THR A 90 18.10 1.81 22.05
N VAL A 91 18.01 1.12 20.90
CA VAL A 91 17.87 1.76 19.59
C VAL A 91 16.64 1.24 18.85
N GLN A 92 16.02 2.10 18.05
CA GLN A 92 14.95 1.69 17.13
C GLN A 92 15.58 1.15 15.86
N LYS A 93 15.32 -0.13 15.55
CA LYS A 93 15.87 -0.80 14.38
C LYS A 93 14.74 -1.24 13.46
N ILE A 94 14.88 -0.98 12.16
CA ILE A 94 14.00 -1.56 11.15
C ILE A 94 14.43 -3.01 10.97
N VAL A 95 13.70 -3.93 11.60
CA VAL A 95 14.00 -5.38 11.55
C VAL A 95 13.46 -6.00 10.28
N ARG A 96 12.41 -5.41 9.71
CA ARG A 96 11.89 -5.78 8.41
C ARG A 96 11.53 -4.54 7.62
N GLU A 97 12.08 -4.43 6.42
CA GLU A 97 11.77 -3.34 5.51
C GLU A 97 10.37 -3.44 4.94
N ARG A 98 9.82 -2.28 4.58
CA ARG A 98 8.58 -2.21 3.80
C ARG A 98 8.84 -2.75 2.40
N ASN A 99 7.96 -3.60 1.90
CA ASN A 99 8.06 -4.14 0.54
C ASN A 99 6.73 -4.02 -0.20
N GLU A 100 6.80 -3.69 -1.50
CA GLU A 100 5.66 -3.67 -2.41
C GLU A 100 5.79 -4.82 -3.41
N THR A 101 4.83 -5.73 -3.42
CA THR A 101 4.78 -6.85 -4.36
C THR A 101 3.67 -6.61 -5.37
N TRP A 102 4.06 -6.52 -6.64
CA TRP A 102 3.15 -6.48 -7.78
C TRP A 102 2.87 -7.90 -8.27
N PHE A 103 1.62 -8.17 -8.64
CA PHE A 103 1.22 -9.45 -9.22
C PHE A 103 0.05 -9.25 -10.16
N GLU A 104 -0.02 -10.06 -11.22
CA GLU A 104 -1.18 -10.04 -12.12
C GLU A 104 -2.44 -10.53 -11.41
N THR A 105 -3.58 -9.94 -11.75
CA THR A 105 -4.93 -10.31 -11.28
C THR A 105 -5.84 -10.44 -12.50
N PRO A 106 -6.89 -11.28 -12.46
CA PRO A 106 -7.96 -11.17 -13.44
C PRO A 106 -8.48 -9.72 -13.50
N CYS A 107 -8.65 -9.21 -14.71
CA CYS A 107 -9.22 -7.88 -14.94
C CYS A 107 -10.67 -7.81 -14.44
N GLU A 108 -11.14 -6.60 -14.09
CA GLU A 108 -12.49 -6.39 -13.57
C GLU A 108 -13.59 -6.98 -14.48
N ARG A 109 -13.43 -6.83 -15.80
CA ARG A 109 -14.34 -7.42 -16.81
C ARG A 109 -14.46 -8.95 -16.73
N ALA A 110 -13.46 -9.64 -16.18
CA ALA A 110 -13.47 -11.09 -15.99
C ALA A 110 -14.00 -11.51 -14.61
N LEU A 111 -14.09 -10.58 -13.64
CA LEU A 111 -14.59 -10.81 -12.29
C LEU A 111 -16.13 -10.75 -12.24
N THR A 112 -16.79 -11.52 -13.10
CA THR A 112 -18.25 -11.60 -13.16
C THR A 112 -18.82 -12.31 -11.92
N PRO A 113 -20.13 -12.15 -11.61
CA PRO A 113 -20.77 -12.87 -10.51
C PRO A 113 -20.59 -14.40 -10.60
N ASP A 114 -20.65 -14.98 -11.80
CA ASP A 114 -20.46 -16.42 -12.02
C ASP A 114 -19.01 -16.86 -11.77
N PHE A 115 -18.04 -16.03 -12.17
CA PHE A 115 -16.63 -16.27 -11.87
C PHE A 115 -16.40 -16.25 -10.36
N LEU A 116 -16.94 -15.25 -9.67
CA LEU A 116 -16.83 -15.09 -8.22
C LEU A 116 -17.55 -16.20 -7.46
N ALA A 117 -18.70 -16.67 -7.96
CA ALA A 117 -19.40 -17.82 -7.40
C ALA A 117 -18.57 -19.10 -7.54
N SER A 118 -17.90 -19.28 -8.68
CA SER A 118 -16.97 -20.40 -8.92
C SER A 118 -15.75 -20.33 -8.00
N LEU A 119 -15.18 -19.13 -7.80
CA LEU A 119 -14.13 -18.88 -6.82
C LEU A 119 -14.57 -19.26 -5.40
N GLN A 120 -15.73 -18.78 -4.97
CA GLN A 120 -16.28 -19.08 -3.64
C GLN A 120 -16.48 -20.59 -3.43
N ARG A 121 -17.03 -21.31 -4.44
CA ARG A 121 -17.13 -22.79 -4.40
C ARG A 121 -15.76 -23.46 -4.30
N ALA A 122 -14.80 -23.04 -5.13
CA ALA A 122 -13.45 -23.61 -5.13
C ALA A 122 -12.73 -23.41 -3.78
N LEU A 123 -12.93 -22.26 -3.14
CA LEU A 123 -12.43 -21.96 -1.79
C LEU A 123 -13.19 -22.72 -0.70
N ALA A 124 -14.50 -22.94 -0.86
CA ALA A 124 -15.32 -23.68 0.09
C ALA A 124 -14.94 -25.17 0.16
N VAL A 125 -14.74 -25.81 -1.00
CA VAL A 125 -14.27 -27.21 -1.09
C VAL A 125 -12.93 -27.41 -0.39
N ARG A 126 -12.09 -26.38 -0.35
CA ARG A 126 -10.80 -26.39 0.35
C ARG A 126 -10.90 -26.03 1.84
N GLY A 127 -12.11 -25.82 2.35
CA GLY A 127 -12.35 -25.41 3.75
C GLY A 127 -11.97 -23.96 4.06
N LEU A 128 -11.68 -23.13 3.04
CA LEU A 128 -11.19 -21.76 3.21
C LEU A 128 -12.32 -20.71 3.21
N TYR A 129 -13.50 -21.07 2.71
CA TYR A 129 -14.68 -20.22 2.65
C TYR A 129 -15.89 -20.94 3.26
N ARG A 130 -16.62 -20.26 4.16
CA ARG A 130 -17.81 -20.79 4.86
C ARG A 130 -19.06 -19.93 4.66
N GLY A 131 -18.97 -18.88 3.84
CA GLY A 131 -20.09 -17.98 3.55
C GLY A 131 -21.03 -18.56 2.50
N ARG A 132 -22.13 -17.84 2.24
CA ARG A 132 -23.02 -18.14 1.11
C ARG A 132 -22.31 -17.82 -0.20
N VAL A 133 -22.49 -18.66 -1.21
CA VAL A 133 -22.03 -18.36 -2.58
C VAL A 133 -22.86 -17.22 -3.15
N SER A 134 -22.41 -15.98 -2.95
CA SER A 134 -23.08 -14.74 -3.36
C SER A 134 -22.68 -14.24 -4.74
N GLY A 135 -21.57 -14.75 -5.31
CA GLY A 135 -21.00 -14.18 -6.52
C GLY A 135 -20.42 -12.78 -6.32
N GLN A 136 -20.16 -12.37 -5.08
CA GLN A 136 -19.61 -11.06 -4.77
C GLN A 136 -18.22 -11.17 -4.14
N MET A 137 -17.33 -10.27 -4.53
CA MET A 137 -16.03 -10.10 -3.87
C MET A 137 -16.24 -9.31 -2.57
N ASP A 138 -16.80 -9.95 -1.56
CA ASP A 138 -17.06 -9.38 -0.24
C ASP A 138 -15.87 -9.59 0.73
N ALA A 139 -16.00 -9.09 1.97
CA ALA A 139 -14.96 -9.24 2.98
C ALA A 139 -14.64 -10.70 3.31
N ALA A 140 -15.65 -11.58 3.34
CA ALA A 140 -15.47 -13.01 3.60
C ALA A 140 -14.72 -13.70 2.46
N THR A 141 -15.02 -13.33 1.22
CA THR A 141 -14.38 -13.85 0.00
C THR A 141 -12.93 -13.38 -0.07
N ARG A 142 -12.66 -12.08 0.16
CA ARG A 142 -11.28 -11.55 0.27
C ARG A 142 -10.48 -12.24 1.37
N ALA A 143 -11.07 -12.51 2.53
CA ALA A 143 -10.40 -13.23 3.61
C ALA A 143 -10.07 -14.68 3.21
N ALA A 144 -10.97 -15.35 2.48
CA ALA A 144 -10.72 -16.70 1.98
C ALA A 144 -9.64 -16.74 0.90
N VAL A 145 -9.64 -15.78 -0.03
CA VAL A 145 -8.57 -15.58 -1.02
C VAL A 145 -7.23 -15.39 -0.32
N ARG A 146 -7.17 -14.51 0.69
CA ARG A 146 -5.95 -14.30 1.49
C ARG A 146 -5.44 -15.57 2.14
N ARG A 147 -6.33 -16.35 2.78
CA ARG A 147 -5.97 -17.65 3.38
C ARG A 147 -5.43 -18.64 2.34
N TYR A 148 -5.97 -18.65 1.12
CA TYR A 148 -5.49 -19.51 0.04
C TYR A 148 -4.11 -19.10 -0.47
N GLN A 149 -3.84 -17.80 -0.58
CA GLN A 149 -2.62 -17.25 -1.16
C GLN A 149 -1.45 -17.15 -0.17
N LYS A 150 -1.73 -16.98 1.13
CA LYS A 150 -0.71 -16.79 2.15
C LYS A 150 0.35 -17.91 2.21
N PRO A 151 -0.02 -19.21 2.16
CA PRO A 151 0.98 -20.30 2.11
C PRO A 151 1.83 -20.29 0.84
N GLN A 152 1.39 -19.57 -0.20
CA GLN A 152 2.09 -19.44 -1.48
C GLN A 152 2.96 -18.17 -1.53
N GLY A 153 3.13 -17.47 -0.40
CA GLY A 153 3.96 -16.28 -0.29
C GLY A 153 3.25 -14.95 -0.53
N LEU A 154 1.91 -14.93 -0.68
CA LEU A 154 1.14 -13.71 -0.94
C LEU A 154 0.01 -13.51 0.09
N ASP A 155 0.19 -12.61 1.06
CA ASP A 155 -0.81 -12.28 2.10
C ASP A 155 -1.83 -11.22 1.61
N SER A 156 -2.36 -11.39 0.39
CA SER A 156 -3.31 -10.44 -0.23
C SER A 156 -4.73 -11.00 -0.35
N GLY A 157 -5.73 -10.14 -0.18
CA GLY A 157 -7.14 -10.46 -0.47
C GLY A 157 -7.53 -10.27 -1.95
N ILE A 158 -6.65 -9.71 -2.78
CA ILE A 158 -6.83 -9.61 -4.23
C ILE A 158 -6.45 -10.95 -4.85
N LEU A 159 -7.29 -11.49 -5.73
CA LEU A 159 -7.03 -12.78 -6.38
C LEU A 159 -5.93 -12.63 -7.44
N SER A 160 -4.77 -13.23 -7.20
CA SER A 160 -3.72 -13.31 -8.22
C SER A 160 -4.13 -14.22 -9.38
N LEU A 161 -3.65 -13.92 -10.59
CA LEU A 161 -3.86 -14.74 -11.78
C LEU A 161 -3.27 -16.14 -11.60
N ALA A 162 -2.12 -16.24 -10.91
CA ALA A 162 -1.50 -17.51 -10.55
C ALA A 162 -2.42 -18.35 -9.63
N ALA A 163 -3.03 -17.75 -8.61
CA ALA A 163 -4.00 -18.43 -7.76
C ALA A 163 -5.26 -18.84 -8.53
N ALA A 164 -5.77 -17.97 -9.40
CA ALA A 164 -6.93 -18.27 -10.24
C ALA A 164 -6.68 -19.47 -11.18
N ARG A 165 -5.49 -19.53 -11.80
CA ARG A 165 -5.04 -20.67 -12.62
C ARG A 165 -4.94 -21.96 -11.79
N LYS A 166 -4.32 -21.91 -10.60
CA LYS A 166 -4.25 -23.07 -9.69
C LYS A 166 -5.62 -23.56 -9.20
N LEU A 167 -6.59 -22.67 -9.10
CA LEU A 167 -7.98 -23.01 -8.77
C LEU A 167 -8.78 -23.54 -9.96
N GLY A 168 -8.21 -23.53 -11.18
CA GLY A 168 -8.89 -23.94 -12.41
C GLY A 168 -9.91 -22.91 -12.92
N LEU A 169 -9.82 -21.66 -12.49
CA LEU A 169 -10.76 -20.59 -12.88
C LEU A 169 -10.34 -19.86 -14.14
N VAL A 170 -9.05 -19.92 -14.49
CA VAL A 170 -8.47 -19.27 -15.66
C VAL A 170 -7.63 -20.30 -16.40
N ALA A 171 -7.80 -20.36 -17.72
CA ALA A 171 -7.02 -21.25 -18.58
C ALA A 171 -5.53 -20.92 -18.50
N VAL A 172 -4.70 -21.96 -18.55
CA VAL A 172 -3.26 -21.84 -18.73
C VAL A 172 -2.98 -22.13 -20.19
N ASP A 173 -2.40 -21.17 -20.92
CA ASP A 173 -1.88 -21.45 -22.24
C ASP A 173 -0.67 -22.39 -22.09
N LEU A 174 -0.91 -23.67 -22.32
CA LEU A 174 0.12 -24.67 -22.51
C LEU A 174 0.59 -24.48 -23.95
N GLY A 175 1.61 -23.64 -24.16
CA GLY A 175 2.13 -23.36 -25.49
C GLY A 175 2.28 -24.66 -26.29
N THR A 176 1.61 -24.73 -27.42
CA THR A 176 1.83 -25.79 -28.40
C THR A 176 3.27 -25.64 -28.88
N GLY A 177 4.14 -26.53 -28.40
CA GLY A 177 5.51 -26.68 -28.90
C GLY A 177 5.54 -27.20 -30.32
#